data_AF-A0A0X3NHW9-F1
#
_entry.id   AF-A0A0X3NHW9-F1
#
_cell.length_a   1.000
_cell.length_b   1.000
_cell.length_c   1.000
_cell.angle_alpha   90.00
_cell.angle_beta   90.00
_cell.angle_gamma   90.00
#
_symmetry.space_group_name_H-M   'P 1'
#
loop_
_entity.id
_entity.type
_entity.pdbx_description
1 polymer ?
#
loop_
_entity_poly.entity_id
_entity_poly.type
_entity_poly.pdbx_seq_one_letter_code
_entity_poly.pdbx_strand_id
1 'polypeptide(L)'
;MDHFEVWKPLSTFFVLYQRGDKIGHVLAWSSEAPLIIASGVLAVAFFRRDLHSIFYVIGMLFNEFLNYVLKHLIKAPRPLVHRKNFASRSLCFSASLLVTGYAMPSNHSQFMFFMACYLFLFCTCR
;
A
#
# COMPACT_ATOMS: atom_id res chain seq x y z
N MET A 1 23.05 16.80 -5.44
CA MET A 1 21.60 16.77 -5.69
C MET A 1 21.31 15.65 -6.70
N ASP A 2 21.90 14.47 -6.48
CA ASP A 2 22.20 13.54 -7.60
C ASP A 2 21.24 12.33 -7.62
N HIS A 3 20.25 12.33 -6.75
CA HIS A 3 19.32 11.21 -6.55
C HIS A 3 18.23 11.15 -7.62
N PHE A 4 17.83 12.30 -8.16
CA PHE A 4 16.79 12.41 -9.18
C PHE A 4 17.28 12.14 -10.60
N GLU A 5 18.59 11.94 -10.80
CA GLU A 5 19.14 11.52 -12.11
C GLU A 5 18.81 10.05 -12.39
N VAL A 6 18.91 9.21 -11.34
CA VAL A 6 18.73 7.75 -11.40
C VAL A 6 17.30 7.32 -11.04
N TRP A 7 16.58 8.12 -10.25
CA TRP A 7 15.25 7.76 -9.73
C TRP A 7 14.20 8.80 -10.08
N LYS A 8 13.05 8.34 -10.53
CA LYS A 8 11.95 9.20 -10.94
C LYS A 8 10.75 8.99 -10.00
N PRO A 9 10.20 10.05 -9.39
CA PRO A 9 8.96 9.93 -8.64
C PRO A 9 7.79 9.73 -9.61
N LEU A 10 6.84 8.88 -9.21
CA LEU A 10 5.52 8.85 -9.78
C LEU A 10 4.79 10.13 -9.32
N SER A 11 4.29 10.91 -10.29
CA SER A 11 3.73 12.24 -10.04
C SER A 11 2.51 12.24 -9.12
N THR A 12 1.77 11.12 -9.07
CA THR A 12 0.48 11.04 -8.39
C THR A 12 0.60 10.73 -6.89
N PHE A 13 1.52 9.86 -6.50
CA PHE A 13 1.62 9.32 -5.13
C PHE A 13 3.05 9.31 -4.56
N PHE A 14 3.99 9.96 -5.23
CA PHE A 14 5.40 10.09 -4.81
C PHE A 14 6.09 8.74 -4.57
N VAL A 15 5.75 7.71 -5.35
CA VAL A 15 6.46 6.43 -5.36
C VAL A 15 7.68 6.52 -6.27
N LEU A 16 8.86 6.23 -5.74
CA LEU A 16 10.12 6.28 -6.49
C LEU A 16 10.35 4.96 -7.25
N TYR A 17 10.68 5.05 -8.54
CA TYR A 17 11.12 3.92 -9.35
C TYR A 17 12.40 4.27 -10.12
N GLN A 18 13.18 3.25 -10.47
CA GLN A 18 14.45 3.45 -11.17
C GLN A 18 14.19 3.87 -12.62
N ARG A 19 14.92 4.87 -13.10
CA ARG A 19 14.81 5.36 -14.47
C ARG A 19 15.25 4.27 -15.45
N GLY A 20 14.39 3.94 -16.42
CA GLY A 20 14.63 2.86 -17.38
C GLY A 20 14.10 1.48 -16.96
N ASP A 21 13.70 1.30 -15.69
CA ASP A 21 13.06 0.05 -15.24
C ASP A 21 11.55 0.07 -15.53
N LYS A 22 11.16 -0.65 -16.58
CA LYS A 22 9.76 -0.79 -17.00
C LYS A 22 8.94 -1.60 -15.97
N ILE A 23 9.55 -2.60 -15.34
CA ILE A 23 8.88 -3.45 -14.35
C ILE A 23 8.64 -2.63 -13.09
N GLY A 24 9.66 -1.92 -12.60
CA GLY A 24 9.53 -1.00 -11.47
C GLY A 24 8.48 0.09 -11.70
N HIS A 25 8.33 0.59 -12.93
CA HIS A 25 7.26 1.53 -13.26
C HIS A 25 5.86 0.91 -13.11
N VAL A 26 5.65 -0.32 -13.61
CA VAL A 26 4.36 -1.03 -13.45
C VAL A 26 4.09 -1.37 -11.98
N LEU A 27 5.12 -1.79 -11.24
CA LEU A 27 5.00 -2.08 -9.82
C LEU A 27 4.66 -0.83 -9.00
N ALA A 28 5.22 0.33 -9.35
CA ALA A 28 4.87 1.61 -8.73
C ALA A 28 3.42 2.03 -8.96
N TRP A 29 2.80 1.63 -10.09
CA TRP A 29 1.36 1.79 -10.27
C TRP A 29 0.57 0.77 -9.45
N SER A 30 1.05 -0.47 -9.35
CA SER A 30 0.38 -1.51 -8.58
C SER A 30 0.30 -1.21 -7.07
N SER A 31 1.28 -0.47 -6.53
CA SER A 31 1.26 -0.08 -5.11
C SER A 31 0.06 0.82 -4.75
N GLU A 32 -0.51 1.50 -5.73
CA GLU A 32 -1.65 2.42 -5.57
C GLU A 32 -3.01 1.75 -5.61
N ALA A 33 -3.05 0.44 -5.91
CA ALA A 33 -4.29 -0.32 -6.01
C ALA A 33 -5.20 -0.19 -4.76
N PRO A 34 -4.73 -0.24 -3.50
CA PRO A 34 -5.59 -0.07 -2.33
C PRO A 34 -6.34 1.26 -2.31
N LEU A 35 -5.68 2.36 -2.69
CA LEU A 35 -6.29 3.70 -2.69
C LEU A 35 -7.34 3.82 -3.79
N ILE A 36 -7.06 3.29 -4.98
CA ILE A 36 -8.02 3.26 -6.10
C ILE A 36 -9.25 2.42 -5.72
N ILE A 37 -9.05 1.26 -5.11
CA ILE A 37 -10.13 0.37 -4.69
C ILE A 37 -10.96 1.01 -3.58
N ALA A 38 -10.31 1.54 -2.54
CA ALA A 38 -11.00 2.18 -1.42
C ALA A 38 -11.84 3.39 -1.87
N SER A 39 -11.28 4.25 -2.72
CA SER A 39 -12.00 5.42 -3.26
C SER A 39 -13.16 5.01 -4.17
N GLY A 40 -12.98 4.00 -5.03
CA GLY A 40 -14.05 3.46 -5.87
C GLY A 40 -15.21 2.89 -5.06
N VAL A 41 -14.91 2.09 -4.04
CA VAL A 41 -15.92 1.50 -3.14
C VAL A 41 -16.65 2.59 -2.34
N LEU A 42 -15.91 3.60 -1.84
CA LEU A 42 -16.52 4.72 -1.13
C LEU A 42 -17.49 5.50 -2.03
N ALA A 43 -17.11 5.75 -3.29
CA ALA A 43 -17.98 6.39 -4.26
C ALA A 43 -19.24 5.55 -4.52
N VAL A 44 -19.10 4.23 -4.73
CA VAL A 44 -20.24 3.32 -4.92
C VAL A 44 -21.17 3.34 -3.70
N ALA A 45 -20.62 3.26 -2.48
CA ALA A 45 -21.41 3.32 -1.25
C ALA A 45 -22.15 4.66 -1.11
N PHE A 46 -21.52 5.78 -1.48
CA PHE A 46 -22.13 7.11 -1.40
C PHE A 46 -23.29 7.28 -2.39
N PHE A 47 -23.13 6.83 -3.63
CA PHE A 47 -24.15 6.98 -4.67
C PHE A 47 -25.27 5.96 -4.56
N ARG A 48 -24.96 4.69 -4.28
CA ARG A 48 -25.98 3.62 -4.21
C ARG A 48 -26.65 3.53 -2.85
N ARG A 49 -25.96 3.92 -1.77
CA ARG A 49 -26.43 3.85 -0.37
C ARG A 49 -26.96 2.46 0.00
N ASP A 50 -26.48 1.42 -0.66
CA ASP A 50 -26.85 0.05 -0.33
C ASP A 50 -26.11 -0.41 0.91
N LEU A 51 -26.82 -1.16 1.76
CA LEU A 51 -26.32 -1.64 3.03
C LEU A 51 -25.04 -2.47 2.87
N HIS A 52 -24.96 -3.24 1.78
CA HIS A 52 -23.82 -4.08 1.46
C HIS A 52 -22.54 -3.26 1.25
N SER A 53 -22.57 -2.25 0.37
CA SER A 53 -21.43 -1.38 0.12
C SER A 53 -21.04 -0.57 1.37
N ILE A 54 -22.01 -0.14 2.18
CA ILE A 54 -21.74 0.54 3.45
C ILE A 54 -21.01 -0.39 4.43
N PHE A 55 -21.47 -1.62 4.61
CA PHE A 55 -20.79 -2.61 5.45
C PHE A 55 -19.39 -2.94 4.94
N TYR A 56 -19.20 -2.98 3.62
CA TYR A 56 -17.88 -3.19 3.05
C TYR A 56 -16.91 -2.04 3.40
N VAL A 57 -17.37 -0.78 3.30
CA VAL A 57 -16.59 0.39 3.74
C VAL A 57 -16.24 0.32 5.22
N ILE A 58 -17.21 -0.02 6.08
CA ILE A 58 -16.97 -0.18 7.52
C ILE A 58 -15.92 -1.27 7.76
N GLY A 59 -16.01 -2.39 7.06
CA GLY A 59 -15.03 -3.48 7.14
C GLY A 59 -13.62 -3.04 6.72
N MET A 60 -13.50 -2.24 5.64
CA MET A 60 -12.20 -1.68 5.23
C MET A 60 -11.60 -0.75 6.30
N LEU A 61 -12.41 0.12 6.90
CA LEU A 61 -11.97 1.03 7.97
C LEU A 61 -11.54 0.25 9.21
N PHE A 62 -12.30 -0.77 9.59
CA PHE A 62 -11.96 -1.65 10.70
C PHE A 62 -10.67 -2.43 10.44
N ASN A 63 -10.46 -2.91 9.20
CA ASN A 63 -9.21 -3.56 8.80
C ASN A 63 -8.00 -2.63 8.95
N GLU A 64 -8.11 -1.37 8.50
CA GLU A 64 -7.02 -0.39 8.66
C GLU A 64 -6.79 -0.04 10.14
N PHE A 65 -7.85 0.10 10.93
CA PHE A 65 -7.74 0.30 12.38
C PHE A 65 -7.00 -0.85 13.07
N LEU A 66 -7.35 -2.10 12.73
CA LEU A 66 -6.63 -3.27 13.26
C LEU A 66 -5.17 -3.28 12.83
N ASN A 67 -4.86 -2.91 11.58
CA ASN A 67 -3.47 -2.78 11.12
C ASN A 67 -2.71 -1.77 11.98
N TYR A 68 -3.30 -0.59 12.20
CA TYR A 68 -2.72 0.46 13.02
C TYR A 68 -2.46 -0.02 14.44
N VAL A 69 -3.43 -0.66 15.10
CA VAL A 69 -3.28 -1.20 16.46
C VAL A 69 -2.16 -2.23 16.49
N LEU A 70 -2.17 -3.21 15.59
CA LEU A 70 -1.16 -4.27 15.53
C LEU A 70 0.25 -3.71 15.31
N LYS A 71 0.40 -2.66 14.50
CA LYS A 71 1.68 -1.98 14.31
C LYS A 71 2.23 -1.39 15.59
N HIS A 72 1.36 -0.77 16.40
CA HIS A 72 1.75 -0.17 17.66
C HIS A 72 1.98 -1.20 18.77
N LEU A 73 1.43 -2.41 18.64
CA LEU A 73 1.67 -3.52 19.56
C LEU A 73 2.98 -4.25 19.24
N ILE A 74 3.18 -4.66 17.98
CA ILE A 74 4.33 -5.48 17.57
C ILE A 74 5.60 -4.65 17.49
N LYS A 75 5.49 -3.41 16.98
CA LYS A 75 6.61 -2.47 16.80
C LYS A 75 7.80 -3.07 16.04
N ALA A 76 7.55 -3.99 15.10
CA ALA A 76 8.61 -4.67 14.37
C ALA A 76 9.44 -3.67 13.54
N PRO A 77 10.78 -3.78 13.57
CA PRO A 77 11.65 -2.96 12.73
C PRO A 77 11.46 -3.31 11.25
N ARG A 78 11.57 -2.32 10.37
CA ARG A 78 11.57 -2.54 8.92
C ARG A 78 12.80 -3.34 8.52
N PRO A 79 12.70 -4.29 7.57
CA PRO A 79 13.88 -4.95 7.07
C PRO A 79 14.84 -3.89 6.56
N LEU A 80 16.09 -3.95 7.02
CA LEU A 80 17.17 -3.15 6.46
C LEU A 80 17.37 -3.67 5.04
N VAL A 81 16.79 -3.02 4.04
CA VAL A 81 16.94 -3.42 2.65
C VAL A 81 18.43 -3.34 2.29
N HIS A 82 19.06 -4.50 2.27
CA HIS A 82 20.19 -4.92 1.48
C HIS A 82 21.29 -3.87 1.18
N ARG A 83 22.13 -3.61 2.18
CA ARG A 83 23.43 -2.89 2.08
C ARG A 83 24.38 -3.45 0.98
N LYS A 84 24.13 -4.64 0.41
CA LYS A 84 25.14 -5.38 -0.37
C LYS A 84 24.99 -5.36 -1.90
N ASN A 85 23.78 -5.17 -2.46
CA ASN A 85 23.55 -5.29 -3.91
C ASN A 85 22.96 -4.03 -4.57
N PHE A 86 22.65 -2.97 -3.80
CA PHE A 86 22.29 -1.68 -4.36
C PHE A 86 23.55 -0.81 -4.50
N ALA A 87 24.11 -0.77 -5.72
CA ALA A 87 25.28 0.03 -6.05
C ALA A 87 25.10 1.56 -5.89
N SER A 88 23.88 2.04 -5.57
CA SER A 88 23.64 3.45 -5.26
C SER A 88 23.23 3.62 -3.79
N ARG A 89 24.26 3.85 -2.97
CA ARG A 89 24.29 3.97 -1.50
C ARG A 89 23.37 5.07 -0.92
N SER A 90 22.74 5.87 -1.75
CA SER A 90 22.06 7.09 -1.35
C SER A 90 20.53 7.06 -1.45
N LEU A 91 19.94 6.10 -2.19
CA LEU A 91 18.48 6.07 -2.37
C LEU A 91 17.72 5.14 -1.43
N CYS A 92 18.32 4.01 -1.03
CA CYS A 92 17.75 3.19 0.05
C CYS A 92 17.65 4.01 1.36
N PHE A 93 18.61 4.91 1.57
CA PHE A 93 18.58 5.83 2.71
C PHE A 93 17.39 6.80 2.63
N SER A 94 17.10 7.37 1.46
CA SER A 94 15.98 8.31 1.30
C SER A 94 14.60 7.62 1.33
N ALA A 95 14.46 6.44 0.73
CA ALA A 95 13.23 5.64 0.80
C ALA A 95 12.95 5.13 2.23
N SER A 96 13.98 4.74 2.99
CA SER A 96 13.85 4.42 4.41
C SER A 96 13.62 5.64 5.31
N LEU A 97 14.13 6.83 4.95
CA LEU A 97 13.87 8.08 5.68
C LEU A 97 12.41 8.56 5.54
N LEU A 98 11.78 8.29 4.37
CA LEU A 98 10.38 8.66 4.10
C LEU A 98 9.36 7.72 4.79
N VAL A 99 9.76 6.49 5.14
CA VAL A 99 8.88 5.52 5.81
C VAL A 99 9.17 5.51 7.30
N THR A 100 8.73 6.56 8.00
CA THR A 100 8.74 6.61 9.46
C THR A 100 7.60 5.76 10.02
N GLY A 101 7.79 4.44 10.14
CA GLY A 101 6.76 3.59 10.76
C GLY A 101 7.08 2.10 10.85
N TYR A 102 6.40 1.42 11.78
CA TYR A 102 6.57 -0.01 12.03
C TYR A 102 6.29 -0.88 10.79
N ALA A 103 7.04 -1.98 10.69
CA ALA A 103 7.07 -2.84 9.52
C ALA A 103 5.91 -3.81 9.40
N MET A 104 5.51 -4.34 10.55
CA MET A 104 4.56 -5.43 10.66
C MET A 104 3.33 -4.96 11.43
N PRO A 105 2.12 -5.28 10.96
CA PRO A 105 1.79 -5.93 9.69
C PRO A 105 1.88 -5.01 8.44
N SER A 106 1.96 -5.60 7.24
CA SER A 106 1.94 -4.85 5.97
C SER A 106 0.53 -4.35 5.65
N ASN A 107 0.32 -3.02 5.55
CA ASN A 107 -1.01 -2.44 5.25
C ASN A 107 -1.52 -2.93 3.90
N HIS A 108 -0.70 -2.86 2.86
CA HIS A 108 -1.09 -3.26 1.50
C HIS A 108 -1.50 -4.73 1.45
N SER A 109 -0.70 -5.62 2.03
CA SER A 109 -1.01 -7.06 2.04
C SER A 109 -2.27 -7.36 2.85
N GLN A 110 -2.44 -6.71 4.00
CA GLN A 110 -3.62 -6.89 4.84
C GLN A 110 -4.90 -6.39 4.15
N PHE A 111 -4.85 -5.22 3.51
CA PHE A 111 -5.97 -4.68 2.73
C PHE A 111 -6.36 -5.59 1.57
N MET A 112 -5.38 -6.05 0.78
CA MET A 112 -5.64 -6.94 -0.36
C MET A 112 -6.20 -8.29 0.07
N PHE A 113 -5.72 -8.83 1.20
CA PHE A 113 -6.29 -10.04 1.78
C PHE A 113 -7.74 -9.85 2.23
N PHE A 114 -8.03 -8.74 2.94
CA PHE A 114 -9.40 -8.40 3.33
C PHE A 114 -10.33 -8.32 2.11
N MET A 115 -9.92 -7.60 1.05
CA MET A 115 -10.67 -7.51 -0.20
C MET A 115 -10.90 -8.91 -0.81
N ALA A 116 -9.85 -9.72 -0.94
CA ALA A 116 -9.95 -11.04 -1.55
C ALA A 116 -10.91 -11.95 -0.78
N CYS A 117 -10.81 -11.99 0.55
CA CYS A 117 -11.72 -12.75 1.41
C CYS A 117 -13.16 -12.25 1.29
N TYR A 118 -13.37 -10.93 1.34
CA TYR A 118 -14.70 -10.36 1.21
C TYR A 118 -15.36 -10.71 -0.12
N LEU A 119 -14.63 -10.54 -1.24
CA LEU A 119 -15.11 -10.90 -2.57
C LEU A 119 -15.39 -12.40 -2.69
N PHE A 120 -14.50 -13.24 -2.14
CA PHE A 120 -14.71 -14.69 -2.13
C PHE A 120 -15.99 -15.08 -1.40
N LEU A 121 -16.21 -14.54 -0.19
CA LEU A 121 -17.43 -14.79 0.58
C LEU A 121 -18.67 -14.24 -0.13
N PHE A 122 -18.58 -13.06 -0.72
CA PHE A 122 -19.69 -12.46 -1.48
C PHE A 122 -20.05 -13.25 -2.74
N CYS A 123 -19.08 -13.92 -3.37
CA CYS A 123 -19.33 -14.76 -4.54
C CYS A 123 -19.85 -16.15 -4.17
N THR A 124 -19.41 -16.72 -3.04
CA THR A 124 -19.72 -18.11 -2.67
C THR A 124 -20.89 -18.25 -1.68
N CYS A 125 -21.04 -17.32 -0.73
CA CYS A 125 -22.08 -17.32 0.30
C CYS A 125 -23.23 -16.36 -0.05
N ARG A 126 -23.50 -16.21 -1.35
CA ARG A 126 -24.41 -15.22 -1.90
C ARG A 126 -25.87 -15.53 -1.65
#